data_AF-A0A9D4TX36-F1
#
_entry.id   AF-A0A9D4TX36-F1
#
_cell.length_a   1.000
_cell.length_b   1.000
_cell.length_c   1.000
_cell.angle_alpha   90.00
_cell.angle_beta   90.00
_cell.angle_gamma   90.00
#
_symmetry.space_group_name_H-M   'P 1'
#
loop_
_entity.id
_entity.type
_entity.pdbx_description
1 polymer ?
#
loop_
_entity_poly.entity_id
_entity_poly.type
_entity_poly.pdbx_seq_one_letter_code
_entity_poly.pdbx_strand_id
1 'polypeptide(L)'
;MKLQARQAAGLAAKAGEVLAAARPGSVNQYQHHICVQLPRPADHMTSSAAAAAPGAWWPPLIEKEQAVVEVFAAIAQHAELFDGKVKVTAIEELGRSGPPPGTVNLCAWPASLRFDSLPVDKIGLAVALAVTESSIAQLPYKAREYKAVTAHMAPMPNLALLVCCHAARDTRCGKLGPPLAATLQRLVQQRGLDQEPPSLSASANDPAAASDSQPSSRSSGASPSTALPRVQVFGTSHIGGHKYAGNVLCYGAEHPCDGDWFGGVNSGNAEAFMEAILGIELGVDGGAEDPALRPYWRGRLGLTKEEQLELWEQARNKLAIVLLVLYDASRCGGPRIKAVPTCMVLLHSAAEQGGGVEEVDDAALEQGSGSEEAGSQGDDELERLLDERWSKLRQLGQRPER
;
A
#
# COMPACT_ATOMS: atom_id res chain seq x y z
N MET A 1 29.43 -10.14 -29.65
CA MET A 1 28.85 -9.95 -28.30
C MET A 1 27.73 -8.91 -28.21
N LYS A 2 27.77 -7.75 -28.88
CA LYS A 2 26.65 -6.76 -28.85
C LYS A 2 25.41 -7.13 -29.69
N LEU A 3 25.52 -8.10 -30.61
CA LEU A 3 24.40 -8.56 -31.45
C LEU A 3 23.50 -9.60 -30.75
N GLN A 4 24.04 -10.34 -29.77
CA GLN A 4 23.29 -11.35 -29.01
C GLN A 4 22.43 -10.75 -27.88
N ALA A 5 22.81 -9.58 -27.34
CA ALA A 5 22.00 -8.86 -26.36
C ALA A 5 20.74 -8.21 -26.98
N ARG A 6 20.83 -7.75 -28.23
CA ARG A 6 19.66 -7.20 -28.98
C ARG A 6 18.71 -8.30 -29.46
N GLN A 7 19.22 -9.51 -29.74
CA GLN A 7 18.38 -10.68 -30.01
C GLN A 7 17.71 -11.25 -28.76
N ALA A 8 18.32 -11.13 -27.57
CA ALA A 8 17.67 -11.49 -26.31
C ALA A 8 16.52 -10.52 -25.95
N ALA A 9 16.66 -9.23 -26.26
CA ALA A 9 15.57 -8.25 -26.13
C ALA A 9 14.49 -8.41 -27.22
N GLY A 10 14.86 -8.85 -28.42
CA GLY A 10 13.94 -9.08 -29.56
C GLY A 10 13.19 -10.41 -29.56
N LEU A 11 13.54 -11.36 -28.68
CA LEU A 11 12.87 -12.66 -28.55
C LEU A 11 11.91 -12.75 -27.34
N ALA A 12 11.87 -11.73 -26.48
CA ALA A 12 10.86 -11.59 -25.42
C ALA A 12 9.60 -10.80 -25.87
N ALA A 13 9.65 -10.19 -27.05
CA ALA A 13 8.56 -9.39 -27.61
C ALA A 13 7.51 -10.22 -28.39
N LYS A 14 7.24 -11.45 -27.95
CA LYS A 14 6.05 -12.20 -28.39
C LYS A 14 5.20 -12.56 -27.18
N ALA A 15 4.16 -11.74 -26.99
CA ALA A 15 3.06 -11.80 -26.01
C ALA A 15 3.35 -11.32 -24.57
N GLY A 16 4.16 -10.27 -24.39
CA GLY A 16 4.27 -9.52 -23.14
C GLY A 16 3.50 -8.20 -23.23
N GLU A 17 2.30 -8.15 -22.65
CA GLU A 17 1.52 -6.92 -22.53
C GLU A 17 2.31 -5.90 -21.68
N VAL A 18 2.68 -4.76 -22.26
CA VAL A 18 3.37 -3.68 -21.51
C VAL A 18 2.40 -3.13 -20.47
N LEU A 19 2.78 -3.20 -19.19
CA LEU A 19 1.96 -2.61 -18.12
C LEU A 19 1.97 -1.09 -18.24
N ALA A 20 0.84 -0.46 -17.96
CA ALA A 20 0.81 0.99 -17.82
C ALA A 20 1.57 1.40 -16.54
N ALA A 21 2.25 2.54 -16.59
CA ALA A 21 2.77 3.18 -15.39
C ALA A 21 1.62 3.51 -14.43
N ALA A 22 1.86 3.45 -13.12
CA ALA A 22 0.84 3.78 -12.13
C ALA A 22 0.27 5.19 -12.39
N ARG A 23 -1.04 5.33 -12.24
CA ARG A 23 -1.73 6.61 -12.48
C ARG A 23 -2.42 7.07 -11.20
N PRO A 24 -2.12 8.28 -10.69
CA PRO A 24 -2.83 8.87 -9.56
C PRO A 24 -4.31 9.06 -9.88
N GLY A 25 -5.17 8.97 -8.87
CA GLY A 25 -6.63 9.07 -9.02
C GLY A 25 -7.26 7.92 -9.80
N SER A 26 -6.56 6.78 -9.94
CA SER A 26 -7.09 5.60 -10.64
C SER A 26 -7.76 4.58 -9.71
N VAL A 27 -7.75 4.84 -8.40
CA VAL A 27 -8.48 4.05 -7.41
C VAL A 27 -9.90 4.60 -7.30
N ASN A 28 -10.88 3.70 -7.34
CA ASN A 28 -12.27 4.08 -7.12
C ASN A 28 -12.43 4.60 -5.68
N GLN A 29 -13.29 5.60 -5.50
CA GLN A 29 -13.64 6.08 -4.18
C GLN A 29 -14.33 4.98 -3.35
N TYR A 30 -13.71 4.61 -2.24
CA TYR A 30 -14.24 3.74 -1.21
C TYR A 30 -13.95 4.39 0.16
N GLN A 31 -14.91 4.32 1.07
CA GLN A 31 -14.78 4.80 2.45
C GLN A 31 -14.34 3.67 3.37
N HIS A 32 -14.76 2.44 3.07
CA HIS A 32 -14.48 1.26 3.88
C HIS A 32 -13.87 0.15 3.03
N HIS A 33 -13.00 -0.65 3.63
CA HIS A 33 -12.51 -1.89 3.04
C HIS A 33 -12.68 -3.04 4.02
N ILE A 34 -13.55 -3.98 3.67
CA ILE A 34 -13.80 -5.19 4.44
C ILE A 34 -13.13 -6.37 3.72
N CYS A 35 -12.22 -7.02 4.42
CA CYS A 35 -11.48 -8.17 3.94
C CYS A 35 -11.91 -9.44 4.66
N VAL A 36 -12.17 -10.51 3.91
CA VAL A 36 -12.62 -11.81 4.45
C VAL A 36 -11.65 -12.90 4.03
N GLN A 37 -11.10 -13.62 4.99
CA GLN A 37 -10.35 -14.86 4.76
C GLN A 37 -11.28 -16.05 4.91
N LEU A 38 -11.42 -16.81 3.83
CA LEU A 38 -12.21 -18.03 3.79
C LEU A 38 -11.43 -19.22 4.37
N PRO A 39 -12.11 -20.22 4.94
CA PRO A 39 -11.47 -21.46 5.34
C PRO A 39 -10.97 -22.19 4.09
N ARG A 40 -9.71 -22.66 4.14
CA ARG A 40 -9.16 -23.44 3.04
C ARG A 40 -9.84 -24.83 3.01
N PRO A 41 -10.25 -25.33 1.83
CA PRO A 41 -10.78 -26.70 1.70
C PRO A 41 -9.78 -27.76 2.20
N ALA A 42 -10.29 -28.85 2.78
CA ALA A 42 -9.48 -29.89 3.42
C ALA A 42 -8.51 -30.62 2.46
N ASP A 43 -8.91 -30.80 1.20
CA ASP A 43 -8.09 -31.34 0.12
C ASP A 43 -6.90 -30.43 -0.24
N HIS A 44 -7.02 -29.13 0.02
CA HIS A 44 -5.96 -28.14 -0.16
C HIS A 44 -5.13 -27.88 1.10
N MET A 45 -5.40 -28.57 2.22
CA MET A 45 -4.60 -28.43 3.46
C MET A 45 -3.33 -29.30 3.50
N THR A 46 -3.21 -30.30 2.62
CA THR A 46 -2.15 -31.33 2.70
C THR A 46 -0.92 -31.07 1.83
N SER A 47 -0.96 -30.10 0.89
CA SER A 47 0.26 -29.57 0.29
C SER A 47 0.85 -28.54 1.25
N SER A 48 2.18 -28.50 1.41
CA SER A 48 2.83 -27.52 2.30
C SER A 48 2.22 -26.15 2.04
N ALA A 49 1.53 -25.57 3.02
CA ALA A 49 0.83 -24.29 2.89
C ALA A 49 1.77 -23.15 2.45
N ALA A 50 3.09 -23.37 2.56
CA ALA A 50 4.15 -22.49 2.09
C ALA A 50 4.48 -22.62 0.58
N ALA A 51 3.98 -23.64 -0.13
CA ALA A 51 4.35 -23.94 -1.52
C ALA A 51 3.28 -23.57 -2.55
N ALA A 52 2.01 -23.42 -2.15
CA ALA A 52 0.95 -23.00 -3.06
C ALA A 52 0.97 -21.48 -3.24
N ALA A 53 0.87 -21.02 -4.48
CA ALA A 53 0.68 -19.60 -4.80
C ALA A 53 -0.57 -19.05 -4.08
N PRO A 54 -0.54 -17.83 -3.51
CA PRO A 54 -1.72 -17.24 -2.92
C PRO A 54 -2.88 -17.20 -3.91
N GLY A 55 -4.05 -17.65 -3.47
CA GLY A 55 -5.27 -17.77 -4.25
C GLY A 55 -5.34 -18.97 -5.19
N ALA A 56 -4.35 -19.87 -5.21
CA ALA A 56 -4.36 -21.06 -6.08
C ALA A 56 -5.53 -22.02 -5.83
N TRP A 57 -6.09 -22.01 -4.62
CA TRP A 57 -7.22 -22.84 -4.22
C TRP A 57 -8.55 -22.09 -4.20
N TRP A 58 -8.56 -20.76 -4.47
CA TRP A 58 -9.77 -19.98 -4.32
C TRP A 58 -10.91 -20.51 -5.19
N PRO A 59 -12.15 -20.47 -4.69
CA PRO A 59 -13.29 -20.85 -5.50
C PRO A 59 -13.40 -19.94 -6.72
N PRO A 60 -13.93 -20.43 -7.86
CA PRO A 60 -14.01 -19.65 -9.09
C PRO A 60 -14.81 -18.33 -8.95
N LEU A 61 -15.81 -18.33 -8.06
CA LEU A 61 -16.71 -17.20 -7.81
C LEU A 61 -16.76 -16.91 -6.31
N ILE A 62 -15.73 -16.26 -5.80
CA ILE A 62 -15.59 -15.93 -4.37
C ILE A 62 -16.78 -15.10 -3.86
N GLU A 63 -17.38 -14.28 -4.71
CA GLU A 63 -18.57 -13.48 -4.39
C GLU A 63 -19.82 -14.31 -4.05
N LYS A 64 -19.83 -15.61 -4.38
CA LYS A 64 -20.93 -16.54 -4.06
C LYS A 64 -20.70 -17.33 -2.78
N GLU A 65 -19.52 -17.21 -2.17
CA GLU A 65 -19.21 -17.87 -0.91
C GLU A 65 -20.07 -17.30 0.21
N GLN A 66 -20.65 -18.16 1.04
CA GLN A 66 -21.64 -17.78 2.05
C GLN A 66 -21.15 -16.61 2.90
N ALA A 67 -19.92 -16.66 3.39
CA ALA A 67 -19.37 -15.59 4.22
C ALA A 67 -19.29 -14.23 3.49
N VAL A 68 -18.97 -14.23 2.20
CA VAL A 68 -18.91 -13.00 1.40
C VAL A 68 -20.32 -12.46 1.12
N VAL A 69 -21.29 -13.36 0.89
CA VAL A 69 -22.71 -13.01 0.77
C VAL A 69 -23.24 -12.40 2.07
N GLU A 70 -22.88 -12.96 3.24
CA GLU A 70 -23.25 -12.40 4.54
C GLU A 70 -22.66 -10.99 4.76
N VAL A 71 -21.43 -10.72 4.30
CA VAL A 71 -20.87 -9.35 4.31
C VAL A 71 -21.72 -8.42 3.45
N PHE A 72 -22.05 -8.80 2.22
CA PHE A 72 -22.88 -7.97 1.35
C PHE A 72 -24.28 -7.75 1.93
N ALA A 73 -24.89 -8.79 2.50
CA ALA A 73 -26.19 -8.70 3.16
C ALA A 73 -26.13 -7.74 4.36
N ALA A 74 -25.07 -7.81 5.17
CA ALA A 74 -24.88 -6.90 6.30
C ALA A 74 -24.70 -5.44 5.87
N ILE A 75 -23.89 -5.19 4.83
CA ILE A 75 -23.74 -3.85 4.25
C ILE A 75 -25.08 -3.32 3.74
N ALA A 76 -25.86 -4.15 3.05
CA ALA A 76 -27.16 -3.76 2.51
C ALA A 76 -28.21 -3.53 3.62
N GLN A 77 -28.22 -4.34 4.67
CA GLN A 77 -29.14 -4.21 5.80
C GLN A 77 -28.85 -2.99 6.67
N HIS A 78 -27.59 -2.56 6.72
CA HIS A 78 -27.11 -1.47 7.54
C HIS A 78 -26.56 -0.31 6.71
N ALA A 79 -27.09 -0.11 5.50
CA ALA A 79 -26.59 0.89 4.55
C ALA A 79 -26.54 2.31 5.15
N GLU A 80 -27.42 2.60 6.12
CA GLU A 80 -27.47 3.84 6.90
C GLU A 80 -26.25 4.08 7.80
N LEU A 81 -25.50 3.02 8.13
CA LEU A 81 -24.30 3.10 8.97
C LEU A 81 -23.03 3.40 8.16
N PHE A 82 -23.09 3.34 6.83
CA PHE A 82 -21.95 3.58 5.97
C PHE A 82 -22.02 4.99 5.37
N ASP A 83 -20.94 5.74 5.56
CA ASP A 83 -20.74 7.08 4.99
C ASP A 83 -20.25 7.06 3.53
N GLY A 84 -20.21 5.89 2.89
CA GLY A 84 -19.85 5.76 1.49
C GLY A 84 -19.67 4.33 0.99
N LYS A 85 -18.91 4.17 -0.10
CA LYS A 85 -18.79 2.87 -0.77
C LYS A 85 -17.89 1.93 0.01
N VAL A 86 -18.32 0.67 0.13
CA VAL A 86 -17.54 -0.39 0.77
C VAL A 86 -16.88 -1.27 -0.28
N LYS A 87 -15.56 -1.43 -0.20
CA LYS A 87 -14.83 -2.45 -0.94
C LYS A 87 -14.89 -3.75 -0.13
N VAL A 88 -15.33 -4.84 -0.75
CA VAL A 88 -15.25 -6.18 -0.17
C VAL A 88 -14.21 -6.97 -0.95
N THR A 89 -13.24 -7.56 -0.25
CA THR A 89 -12.14 -8.32 -0.85
C THR A 89 -11.93 -9.62 -0.10
N ALA A 90 -11.70 -10.71 -0.83
CA ALA A 90 -11.28 -11.95 -0.18
C ALA A 90 -9.75 -11.94 -0.06
N ILE A 91 -9.27 -12.40 1.08
CA ILE A 91 -7.85 -12.39 1.42
C ILE A 91 -7.37 -13.78 1.80
N GLU A 92 -6.06 -13.97 1.71
CA GLU A 92 -5.35 -15.13 2.20
C GLU A 92 -4.09 -14.65 2.90
N GLU A 93 -4.00 -14.92 4.20
CA GLU A 93 -2.82 -14.57 5.00
C GLU A 93 -1.66 -15.53 4.70
N LEU A 94 -0.55 -14.99 4.21
CA LEU A 94 0.62 -15.81 3.88
C LEU A 94 1.33 -16.26 5.15
N GLY A 95 1.80 -17.51 5.15
CA GLY A 95 2.55 -18.10 6.27
C GLY A 95 1.70 -18.53 7.46
N ARG A 96 0.37 -18.38 7.42
CA ARG A 96 -0.55 -18.85 8.48
C ARG A 96 -1.56 -19.85 7.95
N SER A 97 -2.06 -20.71 8.83
CA SER A 97 -3.23 -21.53 8.53
C SER A 97 -4.46 -20.64 8.44
N GLY A 98 -5.33 -20.92 7.46
CA GLY A 98 -6.64 -20.26 7.38
C GLY A 98 -7.56 -20.61 8.57
N PRO A 99 -8.70 -19.92 8.69
CA PRO A 99 -9.68 -20.20 9.73
C PRO A 99 -10.28 -21.62 9.59
N PRO A 100 -10.77 -22.23 10.68
CA PRO A 100 -11.44 -23.52 10.62
C PRO A 100 -12.77 -23.45 9.83
N PRO A 101 -13.25 -24.58 9.28
CA PRO A 101 -14.53 -24.63 8.59
C PRO A 101 -15.68 -24.06 9.44
N GLY A 102 -16.59 -23.32 8.80
CA GLY A 102 -17.70 -22.64 9.47
C GLY A 102 -17.34 -21.29 10.11
N THR A 103 -16.08 -20.86 9.98
CA THR A 103 -15.60 -19.56 10.46
C THR A 103 -14.79 -18.82 9.39
N VAL A 104 -14.54 -17.53 9.63
CA VAL A 104 -13.69 -16.66 8.80
C VAL A 104 -12.73 -15.85 9.65
N ASN A 105 -11.65 -15.35 9.05
CA ASN A 105 -10.99 -14.16 9.59
C ASN A 105 -11.54 -12.94 8.85
N LEU A 106 -11.77 -11.84 9.56
CA LEU A 106 -12.31 -10.60 9.00
C LEU A 106 -11.40 -9.45 9.42
N CYS A 107 -11.01 -8.59 8.48
CA CYS A 107 -10.31 -7.34 8.75
C CYS A 107 -11.12 -6.18 8.15
N ALA A 108 -11.16 -5.05 8.84
CA ALA A 108 -11.87 -3.87 8.36
C ALA A 108 -11.10 -2.57 8.61
N TRP A 109 -11.08 -1.73 7.58
CA TRP A 109 -10.46 -0.40 7.59
C TRP A 109 -11.47 0.66 7.14
N PRO A 110 -11.39 1.90 7.69
CA PRO A 110 -10.33 2.44 8.57
C PRO A 110 -10.44 2.05 10.06
N ALA A 111 -11.52 1.38 10.47
CA ALA A 111 -11.76 1.03 11.88
C ALA A 111 -10.68 0.17 12.54
N SER A 112 -9.75 -0.39 11.76
CA SER A 112 -8.60 -1.17 12.26
C SER A 112 -9.04 -2.31 13.18
N LEU A 113 -10.10 -3.01 12.76
CA LEU A 113 -10.62 -4.17 13.47
C LEU A 113 -10.23 -5.45 12.76
N ARG A 114 -9.81 -6.44 13.54
CA ARG A 114 -9.64 -7.82 13.08
C ARG A 114 -10.39 -8.79 13.99
N PHE A 115 -10.98 -9.79 13.37
CA PHE A 115 -11.59 -10.93 14.01
C PHE A 115 -10.98 -12.22 13.45
N ASP A 116 -10.56 -13.12 14.33
CA ASP A 116 -10.03 -14.43 13.96
C ASP A 116 -11.03 -15.55 14.32
N SER A 117 -11.18 -16.53 13.43
CA SER A 117 -12.13 -17.65 13.59
C SER A 117 -13.55 -17.21 13.95
N LEU A 118 -14.00 -16.09 13.37
CA LEU A 118 -15.35 -15.54 13.54
C LEU A 118 -16.39 -16.47 12.90
N PRO A 119 -17.39 -16.96 13.63
CA PRO A 119 -18.46 -17.76 13.04
C PRO A 119 -19.21 -17.01 11.95
N VAL A 120 -19.57 -17.69 10.86
CA VAL A 120 -20.22 -17.07 9.69
C VAL A 120 -21.51 -16.33 10.08
N ASP A 121 -22.29 -16.84 11.03
CA ASP A 121 -23.52 -16.22 11.53
C ASP A 121 -23.28 -14.94 12.37
N LYS A 122 -22.02 -14.59 12.65
CA LYS A 122 -21.61 -13.37 13.38
C LYS A 122 -21.04 -12.28 12.48
N ILE A 123 -20.86 -12.56 11.18
CA ILE A 123 -20.30 -11.61 10.22
C ILE A 123 -21.07 -10.30 10.21
N GLY A 124 -22.40 -10.34 10.20
CA GLY A 124 -23.20 -9.11 10.13
C GLY A 124 -22.96 -8.15 11.28
N LEU A 125 -22.83 -8.67 12.50
CA LEU A 125 -22.50 -7.85 13.67
C LEU A 125 -21.06 -7.33 13.61
N ALA A 126 -20.08 -8.14 13.17
CA ALA A 126 -18.71 -7.68 13.01
C ALA A 126 -18.59 -6.56 11.96
N VAL A 127 -19.33 -6.67 10.86
CA VAL A 127 -19.40 -5.64 9.81
C VAL A 127 -20.03 -4.35 10.34
N ALA A 128 -21.13 -4.44 11.09
CA ALA A 128 -21.74 -3.27 11.72
C ALA A 128 -20.78 -2.58 12.69
N LEU A 129 -20.09 -3.35 13.54
CA LEU A 129 -19.07 -2.82 14.46
C LEU A 129 -17.92 -2.11 13.74
N ALA A 130 -17.54 -2.60 12.57
CA ALA A 130 -16.45 -2.07 11.78
C ALA A 130 -16.73 -0.73 11.11
N VAL A 131 -17.98 -0.28 11.06
CA VAL A 131 -18.34 0.99 10.40
C VAL A 131 -19.01 2.00 11.32
N THR A 132 -19.44 1.58 12.51
CA THR A 132 -19.91 2.51 13.54
C THR A 132 -18.73 3.11 14.30
N GLU A 133 -18.22 4.27 13.87
CA GLU A 133 -17.26 5.05 14.66
C GLU A 133 -17.89 5.62 15.94
N SER A 134 -19.22 5.75 15.97
CA SER A 134 -19.95 6.42 17.05
C SER A 134 -21.02 5.50 17.67
N SER A 135 -20.63 4.87 18.78
CA SER A 135 -21.49 4.21 19.76
C SER A 135 -22.14 2.89 19.34
N ILE A 136 -21.43 1.81 19.67
CA ILE A 136 -21.95 0.43 19.80
C ILE A 136 -23.30 0.39 20.55
N ALA A 137 -23.56 1.33 21.47
CA ALA A 137 -24.80 1.40 22.24
C ALA A 137 -26.05 1.75 21.40
N GLN A 138 -25.87 2.25 20.17
CA GLN A 138 -26.97 2.54 19.25
C GLN A 138 -27.34 1.35 18.37
N LEU A 139 -26.45 0.35 18.28
CA LEU A 139 -26.77 -0.86 17.55
C LEU A 139 -27.80 -1.69 18.33
N PRO A 140 -28.82 -2.27 17.68
CA PRO A 140 -29.92 -2.98 18.34
C PRO A 140 -29.51 -4.37 18.89
N TYR A 141 -28.27 -4.53 19.33
CA TYR A 141 -27.72 -5.80 19.80
C TYR A 141 -27.68 -5.87 21.32
N LYS A 142 -27.94 -7.06 21.84
CA LYS A 142 -27.85 -7.35 23.27
C LYS A 142 -26.39 -7.47 23.66
N ALA A 143 -26.05 -7.13 24.91
CA ALA A 143 -24.68 -7.25 25.45
C ALA A 143 -24.04 -8.65 25.23
N ARG A 144 -24.87 -9.71 25.24
CA ARG A 144 -24.43 -11.09 24.95
C ARG A 144 -23.94 -11.28 23.50
N GLU A 145 -24.57 -10.60 22.54
CA GLU A 145 -24.23 -10.68 21.11
C GLU A 145 -22.92 -9.93 20.86
N TYR A 146 -22.77 -8.76 21.48
CA TYR A 146 -21.51 -8.02 21.47
C TYR A 146 -20.35 -8.85 22.04
N LYS A 147 -20.53 -9.44 23.24
CA LYS A 147 -19.52 -10.30 23.86
C LYS A 147 -19.16 -11.50 22.98
N ALA A 148 -20.14 -12.08 22.28
CA ALA A 148 -19.90 -13.21 21.40
C ALA A 148 -19.01 -12.84 20.21
N VAL A 149 -19.08 -11.60 19.71
CA VAL A 149 -18.25 -11.14 18.58
C VAL A 149 -16.90 -10.61 19.04
N THR A 150 -16.85 -9.85 20.13
CA THR A 150 -15.57 -9.33 20.65
C THR A 150 -14.66 -10.41 21.19
N ALA A 151 -15.19 -11.58 21.56
CA ALA A 151 -14.39 -12.77 21.88
C ALA A 151 -13.51 -13.25 20.71
N HIS A 152 -13.81 -12.86 19.47
CA HIS A 152 -13.03 -13.17 18.28
C HIS A 152 -12.08 -12.05 17.86
N MET A 153 -12.10 -10.90 18.53
CA MET A 153 -11.19 -9.80 18.17
C MET A 153 -9.75 -10.22 18.36
N ALA A 154 -8.92 -9.87 17.40
CA ALA A 154 -7.49 -10.17 17.39
C ALA A 154 -6.67 -8.91 17.07
N PRO A 155 -5.39 -8.86 17.48
CA PRO A 155 -4.52 -7.72 17.16
C PRO A 155 -4.36 -7.52 15.65
N MET A 156 -4.45 -6.27 15.22
CA MET A 156 -4.05 -5.88 13.87
C MET A 156 -2.52 -5.97 13.71
N PRO A 157 -2.01 -6.34 12.53
CA PRO A 157 -0.60 -6.08 12.24
C PRO A 157 -0.35 -4.56 12.24
N ASN A 158 0.86 -4.14 12.59
CA ASN A 158 1.25 -2.72 12.48
C ASN A 158 1.22 -2.28 11.01
N LEU A 159 1.53 -3.20 10.09
CA LEU A 159 1.49 -2.98 8.66
C LEU A 159 0.96 -4.23 7.93
N ALA A 160 -0.13 -4.09 7.19
CA ALA A 160 -0.67 -5.10 6.30
C ALA A 160 -0.39 -4.73 4.84
N LEU A 161 0.23 -5.66 4.10
CA LEU A 161 0.47 -5.54 2.66
C LEU A 161 -0.43 -6.52 1.91
N LEU A 162 -1.37 -5.99 1.13
CA LEU A 162 -2.38 -6.76 0.42
C LEU A 162 -2.05 -6.78 -1.08
N VAL A 163 -1.72 -7.97 -1.62
CA VAL A 163 -1.25 -8.15 -3.00
C VAL A 163 -2.29 -8.86 -3.85
N CYS A 164 -2.73 -8.23 -4.95
CA CYS A 164 -3.69 -8.84 -5.86
C CYS A 164 -3.10 -10.07 -6.57
N CYS A 165 -3.60 -11.27 -6.28
CA CYS A 165 -3.07 -12.54 -6.81
C CYS A 165 -4.02 -13.28 -7.76
N HIS A 166 -5.25 -12.79 -7.94
CA HIS A 166 -6.26 -13.50 -8.71
C HIS A 166 -6.03 -13.46 -10.22
N ALA A 167 -6.18 -14.61 -10.89
CA ALA A 167 -6.03 -14.76 -12.34
C ALA A 167 -7.36 -14.75 -13.12
N ALA A 168 -8.51 -15.03 -12.48
CA ALA A 168 -9.76 -15.25 -13.23
C ALA A 168 -10.30 -13.99 -13.91
N ARG A 169 -10.06 -12.81 -13.32
CA ARG A 169 -10.52 -11.53 -13.88
C ARG A 169 -9.51 -10.88 -14.81
N ASP A 170 -8.22 -11.04 -14.55
CA ASP A 170 -7.15 -10.55 -15.39
C ASP A 170 -5.88 -11.39 -15.20
N THR A 171 -5.30 -11.84 -16.31
CA THR A 171 -4.15 -12.74 -16.27
C THR A 171 -2.87 -12.06 -15.76
N ARG A 172 -2.75 -10.73 -15.85
CA ARG A 172 -1.56 -9.99 -15.39
C ARG A 172 -1.43 -10.04 -13.88
N CYS A 173 -2.53 -9.85 -13.14
CA CYS A 173 -2.53 -9.99 -11.68
C CYS A 173 -2.19 -11.43 -11.27
N GLY A 174 -2.72 -12.43 -11.98
CA GLY A 174 -2.36 -13.84 -11.75
C GLY A 174 -0.90 -14.20 -12.03
N LYS A 175 -0.26 -13.51 -12.98
CA LYS A 175 1.15 -13.72 -13.33
C LYS A 175 2.12 -13.00 -12.38
N LEU A 176 1.81 -11.75 -12.00
CA LEU A 176 2.72 -10.88 -11.25
C LEU A 176 2.48 -10.91 -9.74
N GLY A 177 1.22 -11.09 -9.31
CA GLY A 177 0.82 -11.04 -7.91
C GLY A 177 1.45 -12.14 -7.04
N PRO A 178 1.29 -13.43 -7.38
CA PRO A 178 1.85 -14.52 -6.59
C PRO A 178 3.38 -14.44 -6.36
N PRO A 179 4.24 -14.23 -7.38
CA PRO A 179 5.67 -14.11 -7.14
C PRO A 179 6.05 -12.85 -6.36
N LEU A 180 5.29 -11.75 -6.50
CA LEU A 180 5.44 -10.56 -5.68
C LEU A 180 5.12 -10.84 -4.20
N ALA A 181 3.95 -11.41 -3.92
CA ALA A 181 3.51 -11.73 -2.56
C ALA A 181 4.49 -12.69 -1.86
N ALA A 182 4.95 -13.73 -2.56
CA ALA A 182 5.98 -14.64 -2.06
C ALA A 182 7.31 -13.93 -1.78
N THR A 183 7.68 -12.93 -2.59
CA THR A 183 8.89 -12.14 -2.38
C THR A 183 8.78 -11.24 -1.16
N LEU A 184 7.66 -10.52 -1.01
CA LEU A 184 7.41 -9.70 0.17
C LEU A 184 7.38 -10.56 1.45
N GLN A 185 6.71 -11.71 1.43
CA GLN A 185 6.66 -12.62 2.58
C GLN A 185 8.05 -13.12 2.98
N ARG A 186 8.90 -13.46 2.01
CA ARG A 186 10.29 -13.86 2.26
C ARG A 186 11.11 -12.72 2.88
N LEU A 187 10.94 -11.48 2.40
CA LEU A 187 11.61 -10.31 2.98
C LEU A 187 11.17 -10.06 4.43
N VAL A 188 9.87 -10.17 4.72
CA VAL A 188 9.32 -10.09 6.08
C VAL A 188 9.97 -11.12 7.00
N GLN A 189 10.03 -12.39 6.57
CA GLN A 189 10.64 -13.48 7.34
C GLN A 189 12.14 -13.30 7.56
N GLN A 190 12.88 -12.93 6.50
CA GLN A 190 14.33 -12.71 6.58
C GLN A 190 14.71 -11.60 7.55
N ARG A 191 13.81 -10.63 7.75
CA ARG A 191 14.00 -9.47 8.65
C ARG A 191 13.35 -9.67 10.02
N GLY A 192 12.68 -10.81 10.26
CA GLY A 192 11.98 -11.10 11.52
C GLY A 192 10.76 -10.19 11.79
N LEU A 193 10.14 -9.66 10.73
CA LEU A 193 9.03 -8.70 10.83
C LEU A 193 7.65 -9.38 10.97
N ASP A 194 7.58 -10.71 10.94
CA ASP A 194 6.32 -11.47 11.11
C ASP A 194 5.97 -11.74 12.58
N GLN A 195 6.92 -11.51 13.49
CA GLN A 195 6.75 -11.68 14.92
C GLN A 195 6.14 -10.43 15.56
N GLU A 196 5.38 -10.61 16.65
CA GLU A 196 5.04 -9.47 17.49
C GLU A 196 6.33 -8.90 18.10
N PRO A 197 6.49 -7.56 18.13
CA PRO A 197 7.61 -6.95 18.82
C PRO A 197 7.60 -7.44 20.28
N PRO A 198 8.75 -7.82 20.85
CA PRO A 198 8.81 -8.35 22.20
C PRO A 198 8.17 -7.34 23.16
N SER A 199 7.06 -7.73 23.79
CA SER A 199 6.35 -6.88 24.75
C SER A 199 7.32 -6.42 25.84
N LEU A 200 7.40 -5.12 26.10
CA LEU A 200 8.29 -4.51 27.11
C LEU A 200 7.92 -4.88 28.56
N SER A 201 7.09 -5.89 28.80
CA SER A 201 6.56 -6.25 30.13
C SER A 201 7.05 -7.60 30.69
N ALA A 202 8.00 -8.28 30.05
CA ALA A 202 8.56 -9.54 30.55
C ALA A 202 9.91 -9.38 31.26
N SER A 203 10.03 -8.47 32.23
CA SER A 203 11.09 -8.53 33.25
C SER A 203 10.71 -7.73 34.50
N ALA A 204 9.98 -8.37 35.41
CA ALA A 204 9.97 -8.04 36.84
C ALA A 204 9.16 -9.13 37.58
N ASN A 205 9.79 -10.26 37.88
CA ASN A 205 9.37 -11.15 38.97
C ASN A 205 10.56 -12.01 39.41
N ASP A 206 11.47 -11.37 40.14
CA ASP A 206 12.34 -12.04 41.12
C ASP A 206 12.23 -11.23 42.43
N PRO A 207 11.62 -11.77 43.51
CA PRO A 207 11.60 -11.10 44.79
C PRO A 207 12.66 -11.72 45.70
N ALA A 208 13.78 -11.03 45.93
CA ALA A 208 14.50 -11.02 47.22
C ALA A 208 15.82 -10.25 47.15
N ALA A 209 15.84 -9.01 47.65
CA ALA A 209 16.82 -8.53 48.63
C ALA A 209 16.54 -7.04 48.91
N ALA A 210 16.20 -6.75 50.17
CA ALA A 210 15.99 -5.42 50.69
C ALA A 210 17.32 -4.67 50.88
N SER A 211 17.36 -3.39 50.53
CA SER A 211 17.93 -2.34 51.39
C SER A 211 17.67 -0.93 50.83
N ASP A 212 17.37 -0.03 51.76
CA ASP A 212 17.19 1.43 51.68
C ASP A 212 17.94 2.20 50.60
N SER A 213 17.26 3.18 49.98
CA SER A 213 17.67 4.61 49.90
C SER A 213 16.69 5.46 49.05
N GLN A 214 16.58 6.74 49.42
CA GLN A 214 15.65 7.82 49.02
C GLN A 214 15.53 8.22 47.53
N PRO A 215 14.51 9.04 47.16
CA PRO A 215 14.15 9.34 45.77
C PRO A 215 14.94 10.53 45.21
N SER A 216 15.55 10.35 44.04
CA SER A 216 16.05 11.45 43.22
C SER A 216 15.31 11.49 41.88
N SER A 217 14.67 12.62 41.62
CA SER A 217 14.02 13.00 40.38
C SER A 217 14.94 12.84 39.16
N ARG A 218 14.53 11.99 38.21
CA ARG A 218 14.96 12.09 36.82
C ARG A 218 13.77 11.88 35.91
N SER A 219 13.46 12.94 35.16
CA SER A 219 12.63 12.91 33.96
C SER A 219 13.25 11.94 32.95
N SER A 220 12.72 10.74 32.86
CA SER A 220 13.00 9.85 31.73
C SER A 220 11.99 10.16 30.64
N GLY A 221 12.37 11.05 29.71
CA GLY A 221 11.79 11.06 28.39
C GLY A 221 12.01 9.69 27.78
N ALA A 222 10.92 8.95 27.58
CA ALA A 222 10.96 7.68 26.87
C ALA A 222 11.36 8.00 25.42
N SER A 223 12.55 7.57 25.01
CA SER A 223 12.88 7.49 23.59
C SER A 223 11.82 6.61 22.91
N PRO A 224 11.25 7.02 21.78
CA PRO A 224 10.33 6.18 21.03
C PRO A 224 11.07 4.89 20.66
N SER A 225 10.45 3.75 20.95
CA SER A 225 11.06 2.45 20.71
C SER A 225 11.36 2.30 19.21
N THR A 226 12.61 1.98 18.90
CA THR A 226 13.14 1.74 17.54
C THR A 226 12.74 0.36 16.97
N ALA A 227 11.66 -0.24 17.47
CA ALA A 227 11.18 -1.53 16.98
C ALA A 227 10.49 -1.34 15.63
N LEU A 228 10.99 -2.04 14.60
CA LEU A 228 10.34 -2.08 13.29
C LEU A 228 8.92 -2.66 13.40
N PRO A 229 7.97 -2.21 12.56
CA PRO A 229 6.58 -2.65 12.64
C PRO A 229 6.45 -4.14 12.33
N ARG A 230 5.52 -4.83 13.01
CA ARG A 230 5.10 -6.17 12.57
C ARG A 230 4.38 -6.03 11.22
N VAL A 231 4.89 -6.72 10.20
CA VAL A 231 4.37 -6.73 8.84
C VAL A 231 3.68 -8.05 8.54
N GLN A 232 2.47 -7.99 7.97
CA GLN A 232 1.73 -9.17 7.51
C GLN A 232 1.39 -9.04 6.02
N VAL A 233 1.73 -10.06 5.23
CA VAL A 233 1.44 -10.10 3.79
C VAL A 233 0.19 -10.94 3.54
N PHE A 234 -0.69 -10.44 2.68
CA PHE A 234 -1.90 -11.11 2.24
C PHE A 234 -1.94 -11.19 0.72
N GLY A 235 -2.34 -12.34 0.19
CA GLY A 235 -2.83 -12.44 -1.18
C GLY A 235 -4.29 -12.01 -1.21
N THR A 236 -4.73 -11.32 -2.27
CA THR A 236 -6.11 -10.85 -2.38
C THR A 236 -6.78 -11.22 -3.69
N SER A 237 -8.11 -11.33 -3.63
CA SER A 237 -8.95 -11.34 -4.83
C SER A 237 -8.86 -10.00 -5.57
N HIS A 238 -9.61 -9.85 -6.66
CA HIS A 238 -9.46 -8.68 -7.53
C HIS A 238 -9.83 -7.36 -6.84
N ILE A 239 -8.82 -6.53 -6.57
CA ILE A 239 -8.97 -5.20 -5.99
C ILE A 239 -9.34 -4.12 -7.02
N GLY A 240 -8.98 -4.30 -8.29
CA GLY A 240 -9.12 -3.28 -9.36
C GLY A 240 -7.76 -2.86 -9.92
N GLY A 241 -7.75 -2.17 -11.07
CA GLY A 241 -6.52 -1.59 -11.63
C GLY A 241 -5.53 -2.62 -12.22
N HIS A 242 -6.03 -3.68 -12.87
CA HIS A 242 -5.18 -4.69 -13.51
C HIS A 242 -4.26 -4.15 -14.61
N LYS A 243 -4.57 -2.99 -15.20
CA LYS A 243 -3.68 -2.32 -16.15
C LYS A 243 -2.36 -1.87 -15.52
N TYR A 244 -2.34 -1.79 -14.19
CA TYR A 244 -1.19 -1.47 -13.33
C TYR A 244 -0.79 -2.67 -12.46
N ALA A 245 -0.99 -3.90 -12.97
CA ALA A 245 -0.77 -5.14 -12.22
C ALA A 245 0.58 -5.16 -11.47
N GLY A 246 0.63 -5.93 -10.39
CA GLY A 246 1.57 -5.64 -9.31
C GLY A 246 0.97 -4.68 -8.27
N ASN A 247 -0.33 -4.82 -8.02
CA ASN A 247 -1.01 -3.95 -7.08
C ASN A 247 -0.73 -4.38 -5.64
N VAL A 248 -0.37 -3.41 -4.80
CA VAL A 248 -0.15 -3.59 -3.37
C VAL A 248 -0.96 -2.53 -2.62
N LEU A 249 -1.81 -2.94 -1.70
CA LEU A 249 -2.49 -2.04 -0.76
C LEU A 249 -1.73 -2.06 0.55
N CYS A 250 -1.60 -0.90 1.17
CA CYS A 250 -0.95 -0.71 2.45
C CYS A 250 -1.99 -0.29 3.49
N TYR A 251 -2.02 -0.96 4.64
CA TYR A 251 -2.82 -0.56 5.78
C TYR A 251 -2.02 -0.64 7.08
N GLY A 252 -2.13 0.35 7.94
CA GLY A 252 -1.51 0.40 9.26
C GLY A 252 -1.93 1.69 9.95
N ALA A 253 -2.69 1.60 11.06
CA ALA A 253 -3.39 2.75 11.65
C ALA A 253 -2.50 3.97 11.99
N GLU A 254 -1.21 3.74 12.24
CA GLU A 254 -0.22 4.79 12.53
C GLU A 254 0.83 4.95 11.43
N HIS A 255 0.66 4.22 10.31
CA HIS A 255 1.60 4.21 9.21
C HIS A 255 1.26 5.34 8.21
N PRO A 256 2.25 6.13 7.73
CA PRO A 256 2.00 7.21 6.78
C PRO A 256 1.29 6.78 5.48
N CYS A 257 1.50 5.53 5.06
CA CYS A 257 0.84 4.94 3.89
C CYS A 257 -0.49 4.23 4.21
N ASP A 258 -1.16 4.50 5.34
CA ASP A 258 -2.43 3.85 5.64
C ASP A 258 -3.46 4.12 4.53
N GLY A 259 -4.03 3.04 4.00
CA GLY A 259 -4.97 3.08 2.90
C GLY A 259 -4.39 3.36 1.52
N ASP A 260 -3.06 3.47 1.34
CA ASP A 260 -2.45 3.72 0.02
C ASP A 260 -2.51 2.50 -0.89
N TRP A 261 -2.69 2.75 -2.19
CA TRP A 261 -2.73 1.75 -3.25
C TRP A 261 -1.60 2.02 -4.22
N PHE A 262 -0.80 1.00 -4.47
CA PHE A 262 0.32 1.01 -5.39
C PHE A 262 0.06 0.11 -6.59
N GLY A 263 0.72 0.36 -7.72
CA GLY A 263 0.72 -0.50 -8.91
C GLY A 263 2.09 -0.55 -9.58
N GLY A 264 2.34 -1.56 -10.41
CA GLY A 264 3.63 -1.75 -11.07
C GLY A 264 4.73 -2.36 -10.18
N VAL A 265 4.39 -2.79 -8.97
CA VAL A 265 5.32 -3.52 -8.08
C VAL A 265 5.46 -4.96 -8.57
N ASN A 266 6.64 -5.53 -8.53
CA ASN A 266 6.91 -6.90 -8.96
C ASN A 266 8.08 -7.48 -8.14
N SER A 267 8.37 -8.77 -8.31
CA SER A 267 9.44 -9.43 -7.55
C SER A 267 10.83 -8.79 -7.76
N GLY A 268 11.07 -8.10 -8.88
CA GLY A 268 12.35 -7.45 -9.18
C GLY A 268 12.54 -6.10 -8.48
N ASN A 269 11.47 -5.41 -8.05
CA ASN A 269 11.56 -4.15 -7.30
C ASN A 269 10.96 -4.23 -5.88
N ALA A 270 10.46 -5.40 -5.47
CA ALA A 270 9.83 -5.61 -4.16
C ALA A 270 10.72 -5.26 -2.96
N GLU A 271 12.03 -5.47 -3.05
CA GLU A 271 12.96 -5.11 -1.98
C GLU A 271 13.09 -3.60 -1.80
N ALA A 272 13.31 -2.86 -2.90
CA ALA A 272 13.34 -1.40 -2.86
C ALA A 272 12.00 -0.81 -2.40
N PHE A 273 10.89 -1.40 -2.83
CA PHE A 273 9.56 -1.03 -2.36
C PHE A 273 9.40 -1.27 -0.86
N MET A 274 9.82 -2.42 -0.34
CA MET A 274 9.77 -2.75 1.10
C MET A 274 10.63 -1.78 1.92
N GLU A 275 11.85 -1.46 1.46
CA GLU A 275 12.70 -0.46 2.12
C GLU A 275 12.02 0.91 2.21
N ALA A 276 11.42 1.36 1.10
CA ALA A 276 10.75 2.65 1.06
C ALA A 276 9.49 2.68 1.94
N ILE A 277 8.69 1.61 1.94
CA ILE A 277 7.52 1.49 2.83
C ILE A 277 7.93 1.51 4.30
N LEU A 278 8.95 0.75 4.70
CA LEU A 278 9.38 0.68 6.10
C LEU A 278 10.14 1.94 6.56
N GLY A 279 10.80 2.63 5.63
CA GLY A 279 11.63 3.79 5.89
C GLY A 279 10.91 5.13 5.74
N ILE A 280 9.62 5.14 5.41
CA ILE A 280 8.88 6.39 5.25
C ILE A 280 8.83 7.18 6.56
N GLU A 281 9.18 8.46 6.48
CA GLU A 281 9.24 9.33 7.66
C GLU A 281 7.83 9.67 8.17
N LEU A 282 7.67 9.71 9.49
CA LEU A 282 6.45 10.22 10.10
C LEU A 282 6.25 11.70 9.72
N GLY A 283 5.04 12.07 9.31
CA GLY A 283 4.70 13.43 8.87
C GLY A 283 4.80 13.66 7.36
N VAL A 284 5.23 12.67 6.58
CA VAL A 284 5.05 12.62 5.13
C VAL A 284 3.63 12.13 4.82
N ASP A 285 2.94 12.70 3.83
CA ASP A 285 1.61 12.22 3.42
C ASP A 285 1.67 10.92 2.59
N GLY A 286 2.35 9.91 3.13
CA GLY A 286 2.44 8.56 2.59
C GLY A 286 3.12 8.47 1.23
N GLY A 287 2.68 7.49 0.42
CA GLY A 287 3.30 7.17 -0.85
C GLY A 287 3.15 8.27 -1.90
N ALA A 288 2.19 9.19 -1.74
CA ALA A 288 2.07 10.33 -2.63
C ALA A 288 3.26 11.29 -2.48
N GLU A 289 3.79 11.49 -1.27
CA GLU A 289 4.87 12.43 -1.00
C GLU A 289 6.27 11.80 -0.98
N ASP A 290 6.37 10.50 -0.71
CA ASP A 290 7.66 9.82 -0.69
C ASP A 290 8.24 9.64 -2.12
N PRO A 291 9.45 10.13 -2.43
CA PRO A 291 10.02 10.06 -3.76
C PRO A 291 10.20 8.64 -4.33
N ALA A 292 10.41 7.64 -3.48
CA ALA A 292 10.63 6.25 -3.90
C ALA A 292 9.32 5.50 -4.12
N LEU A 293 8.27 5.83 -3.37
CA LEU A 293 6.94 5.21 -3.47
C LEU A 293 6.03 5.90 -4.49
N ARG A 294 6.20 7.21 -4.66
CA ARG A 294 5.38 8.06 -5.54
C ARG A 294 5.22 7.50 -6.96
N PRO A 295 6.26 6.99 -7.65
CA PRO A 295 6.09 6.40 -8.99
C PRO A 295 5.12 5.21 -9.05
N TYR A 296 4.82 4.56 -7.93
CA TYR A 296 3.90 3.44 -7.83
C TYR A 296 2.50 3.85 -7.34
N TRP A 297 2.35 5.04 -6.77
CA TRP A 297 1.12 5.46 -6.10
C TRP A 297 -0.04 5.68 -7.08
N ARG A 298 -1.22 5.19 -6.71
CA ARG A 298 -2.43 5.24 -7.52
C ARG A 298 -3.58 5.98 -6.86
N GLY A 299 -3.60 6.01 -5.53
CA GLY A 299 -4.72 6.45 -4.75
C GLY A 299 -4.67 6.03 -3.29
N ARG A 300 -5.63 6.52 -2.50
CA ARG A 300 -5.78 6.22 -1.08
C ARG A 300 -7.25 5.95 -0.74
N LEU A 301 -7.51 5.01 0.17
CA LEU A 301 -8.84 4.78 0.77
C LEU A 301 -9.35 6.08 1.40
N GLY A 302 -10.66 6.33 1.34
CA GLY A 302 -11.30 7.51 1.90
C GLY A 302 -11.32 8.72 0.95
N LEU A 303 -10.36 8.83 0.02
CA LEU A 303 -10.25 9.97 -0.87
C LEU A 303 -11.12 9.82 -2.13
N THR A 304 -11.77 10.91 -2.53
CA THR A 304 -12.37 11.12 -3.85
C THR A 304 -11.30 11.13 -4.95
N LYS A 305 -11.71 11.11 -6.22
CA LYS A 305 -10.75 11.21 -7.33
C LYS A 305 -10.04 12.57 -7.32
N GLU A 306 -10.79 13.62 -7.01
CA GLU A 306 -10.33 15.00 -6.96
C GLU A 306 -9.30 15.19 -5.85
N GLU A 307 -9.59 14.70 -4.63
CA GLU A 307 -8.66 14.74 -3.49
C GLU A 307 -7.39 13.92 -3.75
N GLN A 308 -7.50 12.77 -4.42
CA GLN A 308 -6.32 11.98 -4.81
C GLN A 308 -5.40 12.76 -5.76
N LEU A 309 -5.98 13.46 -6.74
CA LEU A 309 -5.21 14.28 -7.68
C LEU A 309 -4.62 15.52 -7.00
N GLU A 310 -5.37 16.14 -6.10
CA GLU A 310 -4.89 17.27 -5.31
C GLU A 310 -3.71 16.88 -4.41
N LEU A 311 -3.84 15.79 -3.65
CA LEU A 311 -2.76 15.26 -2.83
C LEU A 311 -1.52 14.96 -3.67
N TRP A 312 -1.71 14.35 -4.84
CA TRP A 312 -0.64 14.09 -5.78
C TRP A 312 0.06 15.37 -6.24
N GLU A 313 -0.67 16.42 -6.61
CA GLU A 313 -0.10 17.68 -7.09
C GLU A 313 0.58 18.49 -5.99
N GLN A 314 -0.01 18.57 -4.79
CA GLN A 314 0.59 19.24 -3.64
C GLN A 314 1.94 18.62 -3.28
N ALA A 315 1.99 17.29 -3.21
CA ALA A 315 3.19 16.52 -3.01
C ALA A 315 4.27 16.80 -4.08
N ARG A 316 3.87 16.89 -5.36
CA ARG A 316 4.78 17.24 -6.48
C ARG A 316 5.43 18.59 -6.27
N ASN A 317 4.65 19.57 -5.83
CA ASN A 317 5.12 20.93 -5.61
C ASN A 317 6.09 21.00 -4.42
N LYS A 318 5.78 20.31 -3.32
CA LYS A 318 6.70 20.19 -2.16
C LYS A 318 8.05 19.59 -2.59
N LEU A 319 8.03 18.48 -3.33
CA LEU A 319 9.25 17.83 -3.82
C LEU A 319 10.05 18.72 -4.78
N ALA A 320 9.38 19.45 -5.67
CA ALA A 320 10.04 20.40 -6.56
C ALA A 320 10.74 21.53 -5.80
N ILE A 321 10.14 22.04 -4.73
CA ILE A 321 10.74 23.07 -3.87
C ILE A 321 11.99 22.54 -3.17
N VAL A 322 11.93 21.33 -2.60
CA VAL A 322 13.09 20.71 -1.94
C VAL A 322 14.26 20.54 -2.92
N LEU A 323 13.98 20.06 -4.13
CA LEU A 323 14.98 19.91 -5.19
C LEU A 323 15.63 21.25 -5.56
N LEU A 324 14.85 22.32 -5.68
CA LEU A 324 15.36 23.66 -5.97
C LEU A 324 16.28 24.18 -4.85
N VAL A 325 15.91 24.00 -3.59
CA VAL A 325 16.73 24.40 -2.44
C VAL A 325 18.06 23.64 -2.41
N LEU A 326 18.02 22.32 -2.67
CA LEU A 326 19.23 21.50 -2.72
C LEU A 326 20.15 21.88 -3.90
N TYR A 327 19.56 22.20 -5.05
CA TYR A 327 20.29 22.67 -6.23
C TYR A 327 21.00 24.00 -5.96
N ASP A 328 20.31 24.98 -5.38
CA ASP A 328 20.92 26.28 -5.01
C ASP A 328 22.03 26.13 -3.96
N ALA A 329 21.82 25.28 -2.95
CA ALA A 329 22.83 25.01 -1.93
C ALA A 329 24.11 24.42 -2.53
N SER A 330 23.99 23.60 -3.60
CA SER A 330 25.12 23.03 -4.32
C SER A 330 25.91 24.06 -5.15
N ARG A 331 25.23 25.11 -5.67
CA ARG A 331 25.86 26.21 -6.44
C ARG A 331 26.51 27.27 -5.53
N CYS A 332 26.00 27.47 -4.32
CA CYS A 332 26.52 28.47 -3.37
C CYS A 332 27.74 27.99 -2.55
N GLY A 333 28.40 26.89 -2.94
CA GLY A 333 29.57 26.37 -2.21
C GLY A 333 29.26 25.73 -0.86
N GLY A 334 27.99 25.36 -0.62
CA GLY A 334 27.60 24.55 0.54
C GLY A 334 28.25 23.16 0.51
N PRO A 335 28.18 22.39 1.62
CA PRO A 335 28.75 21.06 1.66
C PRO A 335 28.22 20.24 0.48
N ARG A 336 29.11 19.59 -0.29
CA ARG A 336 28.73 18.68 -1.38
C ARG A 336 27.87 17.56 -0.81
N ILE A 337 26.55 17.75 -0.81
CA ILE A 337 25.60 16.68 -0.54
C ILE A 337 25.81 15.69 -1.69
N LYS A 338 26.26 14.47 -1.38
CA LYS A 338 26.31 13.39 -2.36
C LYS A 338 24.86 13.19 -2.83
N ALA A 339 24.50 13.76 -3.97
CA ALA A 339 23.19 13.55 -4.57
C ALA A 339 22.96 12.05 -4.67
N VAL A 340 21.93 11.56 -4.00
CA VAL A 340 21.51 10.17 -4.12
C VAL A 340 21.09 9.99 -5.58
N PRO A 341 21.61 9.00 -6.33
CA PRO A 341 21.29 8.82 -7.75
C PRO A 341 19.79 8.80 -8.06
N THR A 342 18.97 8.41 -7.09
CA THR A 342 17.50 8.41 -7.12
C THR A 342 16.89 9.78 -7.43
N CYS A 343 17.47 10.89 -6.97
CA CYS A 343 16.93 12.23 -7.22
C CYS A 343 17.11 12.69 -8.67
N MET A 344 18.15 12.23 -9.37
CA MET A 344 18.36 12.54 -10.80
C MET A 344 17.42 11.73 -11.71
N VAL A 345 17.07 10.50 -11.34
CA VAL A 345 16.13 9.66 -12.11
C VAL A 345 14.73 10.29 -12.13
N LEU A 346 14.32 10.97 -11.06
CA LEU A 346 13.04 11.67 -10.97
C LEU A 346 12.95 12.87 -11.94
N LEU A 347 14.07 13.53 -12.27
CA LEU A 347 14.09 14.62 -13.25
C LEU A 347 13.83 14.12 -14.67
N HIS A 348 14.36 12.94 -15.03
CA HIS A 348 14.15 12.35 -16.36
C HIS A 348 12.70 11.89 -16.53
N SER A 349 12.13 11.21 -15.52
CA SER A 349 10.75 10.71 -15.58
C SER A 349 9.70 11.83 -15.50
N ALA A 350 10.00 12.93 -14.77
CA ALA A 350 9.12 14.10 -14.71
C ALA A 350 9.12 14.93 -16.00
N ALA A 351 10.22 14.91 -16.77
CA ALA A 351 10.29 15.58 -18.08
C ALA A 351 9.52 14.80 -19.16
N GLU A 352 9.57 13.47 -19.15
CA GLU A 352 8.86 12.62 -20.12
C GLU A 352 7.33 12.59 -19.92
N GLN A 353 6.84 12.86 -18.70
CA GLN A 353 5.40 12.86 -18.37
C GLN A 353 4.72 14.23 -18.53
N GLY A 354 5.44 15.24 -19.05
CA GLY A 354 4.95 16.61 -19.24
C GLY A 354 4.00 16.85 -20.41
N GLY A 355 3.53 15.79 -21.10
CA GLY A 355 2.51 15.90 -22.15
C GLY A 355 1.14 16.21 -21.55
N GLY A 356 0.56 17.35 -21.93
CA GLY A 356 -0.71 17.84 -21.42
C GLY A 356 -1.87 16.85 -21.54
N VAL A 357 -2.85 17.02 -20.66
CA VAL A 357 -4.12 16.29 -20.68
C VAL A 357 -4.93 16.77 -21.89
N GLU A 358 -4.76 16.12 -23.03
CA GLU A 358 -5.77 16.10 -24.08
C GLU A 358 -6.68 14.89 -23.85
N GLU A 359 -8.00 15.12 -23.77
CA GLU A 359 -9.00 14.09 -24.00
C GLU A 359 -8.84 13.60 -25.43
N VAL A 360 -8.35 12.37 -25.59
CA VAL A 360 -8.35 11.70 -26.90
C VAL A 360 -9.42 10.63 -26.86
N ASP A 361 -10.49 10.89 -27.62
CA ASP A 361 -11.56 9.95 -27.94
C ASP A 361 -11.02 8.72 -28.69
N ASP A 362 -11.67 7.58 -28.46
CA ASP A 362 -11.38 6.28 -29.07
C ASP A 362 -11.60 6.30 -30.59
N ALA A 363 -10.59 6.68 -31.39
CA ALA A 363 -10.30 6.16 -32.73
C ALA A 363 -9.22 6.98 -33.44
N ALA A 364 -7.96 6.52 -33.37
CA ALA A 364 -6.93 6.55 -34.41
C ALA A 364 -5.55 6.56 -33.76
N LEU A 365 -4.67 5.68 -34.20
CA LEU A 365 -3.30 6.02 -34.63
C LEU A 365 -2.54 4.73 -34.94
N GLU A 366 -2.69 4.32 -36.19
CA GLU A 366 -1.63 3.68 -36.94
C GLU A 366 -0.56 4.73 -37.31
N GLN A 367 0.69 4.29 -37.27
CA GLN A 367 1.87 4.83 -37.95
C GLN A 367 2.56 6.08 -37.36
N GLY A 368 3.87 5.93 -37.13
CA GLY A 368 4.77 7.03 -36.80
C GLY A 368 6.08 6.56 -36.18
N SER A 369 6.98 5.99 -36.99
CA SER A 369 8.36 5.67 -36.62
C SER A 369 9.23 6.93 -36.67
N GLY A 370 9.89 7.27 -35.57
CA GLY A 370 10.94 8.28 -35.52
C GLY A 370 11.96 7.94 -34.43
N SER A 371 13.17 7.60 -34.84
CA SER A 371 14.31 7.37 -33.97
C SER A 371 15.10 8.66 -33.80
N GLU A 372 15.34 9.12 -32.57
CA GLU A 372 16.34 10.16 -32.30
C GLU A 372 17.27 9.72 -31.17
N GLU A 373 18.57 9.85 -31.45
CA GLU A 373 19.70 9.65 -30.55
C GLU A 373 19.81 10.87 -29.62
N ALA A 374 19.99 10.67 -28.31
CA ALA A 374 20.29 11.76 -27.39
C ALA A 374 21.50 11.43 -26.51
N GLY A 375 22.67 11.89 -26.95
CA GLY A 375 23.84 12.14 -26.12
C GLY A 375 24.01 13.65 -25.94
N SER A 376 24.38 14.06 -24.73
CA SER A 376 24.79 15.42 -24.32
C SER A 376 23.85 16.62 -24.51
N GLN A 377 22.69 16.51 -25.18
CA GLN A 377 21.72 17.63 -25.30
C GLN A 377 20.73 17.73 -24.13
N GLY A 378 20.50 16.65 -23.40
CA GLY A 378 19.51 16.61 -22.31
C GLY A 378 19.88 17.43 -21.07
N ASP A 379 21.18 17.61 -20.80
CA ASP A 379 21.65 18.38 -19.63
C ASP A 379 21.50 19.89 -19.85
N ASP A 380 21.77 20.38 -21.07
CA ASP A 380 21.61 21.80 -21.44
C ASP A 380 20.11 22.19 -21.51
N GLU A 381 19.26 21.28 -21.98
CA GLU A 381 17.82 21.50 -22.03
C GLU A 381 17.19 21.49 -20.63
N LEU A 382 17.69 20.63 -19.74
CA LEU A 382 17.28 20.60 -18.34
C LEU A 382 17.67 21.88 -17.62
N GLU A 383 18.89 22.38 -17.80
CA GLU A 383 19.30 23.68 -17.25
C GLU A 383 18.43 24.81 -17.80
N ARG A 384 18.11 24.81 -19.10
CA ARG A 384 17.24 25.82 -19.71
C ARG A 384 15.83 25.80 -19.13
N LEU A 385 15.23 24.62 -18.95
CA LEU A 385 13.89 24.46 -18.38
C LEU A 385 13.82 24.86 -16.90
N LEU A 386 14.88 24.57 -16.14
CA LEU A 386 15.02 25.01 -14.75
C LEU A 386 15.15 26.54 -14.66
N ASP A 387 15.95 27.16 -15.54
CA ASP A 387 16.10 28.62 -15.60
C ASP A 387 14.81 29.35 -16.02
N GLU A 388 14.09 28.79 -17.00
CA GLU A 388 12.82 29.35 -17.49
C GLU A 388 11.73 29.31 -16.40
N ARG A 389 11.68 28.20 -15.63
CA ARG A 389 10.79 28.05 -14.47
C ARG A 389 11.19 28.96 -13.31
N TRP A 390 12.49 29.17 -13.10
CA TRP A 390 13.05 30.15 -12.15
C TRP A 390 12.64 31.58 -12.46
N SER A 391 12.62 31.95 -13.75
CA SER A 391 12.19 33.28 -14.19
C SER A 391 10.70 33.53 -13.88
N LYS A 392 9.85 32.51 -14.10
CA LYS A 392 8.41 32.57 -13.77
C LYS A 392 8.13 32.66 -12.27
N LEU A 393 8.85 31.91 -11.44
CA LEU A 393 8.69 31.98 -9.97
C LEU A 393 9.18 33.31 -9.38
N ARG A 394 10.22 33.94 -9.95
CA ARG A 394 10.64 35.30 -9.57
C ARG A 394 9.61 36.37 -9.91
N GLN A 395 8.83 36.19 -10.98
CA GLN A 395 7.72 37.08 -11.32
C GLN A 395 6.55 36.93 -10.35
N LEU A 396 6.31 35.71 -9.82
CA LEU A 396 5.28 35.45 -8.81
C LEU A 396 5.66 35.90 -7.40
N GLY A 397 6.96 36.10 -7.14
CA GLY A 397 7.51 36.45 -5.82
C GLY A 397 7.78 37.94 -5.57
N GLN A 398 7.21 38.88 -6.32
CA GLN A 398 7.41 40.32 -6.03
C GLN A 398 6.60 40.81 -4.80
N ARG A 399 7.30 40.66 -3.66
CA ARG A 399 7.29 41.35 -2.35
C ARG A 399 6.01 41.44 -1.48
N PRO A 400 6.14 41.18 -0.16
CA PRO A 400 5.15 41.60 0.83
C PRO A 400 5.20 43.12 1.03
N GLU A 401 4.02 43.75 1.13
CA GLU A 401 3.91 45.10 1.68
C GLU A 401 4.25 45.10 3.19
N ARG A 402 4.83 46.22 3.62
CA ARG A 402 5.73 46.42 4.77
C ARG A 402 5.26 45.94 6.14
#